data_AF-A0A819R6V3-F1
#
_entry.id   AF-A0A819R6V3-F1
#
_cell.length_a   1.000
_cell.length_b   1.000
_cell.length_c   1.000
_cell.angle_alpha   90.00
_cell.angle_beta   90.00
_cell.angle_gamma   90.00
#
_symmetry.space_group_name_H-M   'P 1'
#
loop_
_entity.id
_entity.type
_entity.pdbx_description
1 polymer ?
#
loop_
_entity_poly.entity_id
_entity_poly.type
_entity_poly.pdbx_seq_one_letter_code
_entity_poly.pdbx_strand_id
1 'polypeptide(L)'
;MCIDIDNPTPGSSMLEIKGYPMHIVYNRVPKSASTTLRNLFREQAIMRKFTIFNKEIFVPFRLPSNIQQEVIHEINDAKIPVLYERHMYFIQFDTFRKPLPVYINIVRDPLQQAISAYYYSRQTCIEQRRCYFDVTFLNETLDECLERRPANRCILASQGVSPMLPFFCGNEIECEKNKTFALNKAKENIVNYYTVVGIVEELYNFLFVLEHLMPRYFANIRLTYMSKGMRRTDNIRSNSSKTKGPSEVNKRALRAALVYEYELYDFIKQRFHLQFQQVLKTLTK
;
A
#
# COMPACT_ATOMS: atom_id res chain seq x y z
N MET A 1 -18.39 12.54 -14.93
CA MET A 1 -17.48 13.66 -15.26
C MET A 1 -16.10 13.05 -15.36
N CYS A 2 -15.61 12.81 -16.57
CA CYS A 2 -14.32 12.15 -16.81
C CYS A 2 -13.21 13.12 -16.37
N ILE A 3 -12.35 12.69 -15.46
CA ILE A 3 -11.14 13.45 -15.15
C ILE A 3 -10.18 13.16 -16.29
N ASP A 4 -10.01 14.15 -17.15
CA ASP A 4 -9.09 14.12 -18.29
C ASP A 4 -7.64 14.11 -17.76
N ILE A 5 -6.92 13.02 -18.01
CA ILE A 5 -5.55 12.81 -17.48
C ILE A 5 -4.52 13.61 -18.33
N ASP A 6 -4.93 14.08 -19.51
CA ASP A 6 -4.05 14.75 -20.48
C ASP A 6 -3.97 16.28 -20.31
N ASN A 7 -4.70 16.86 -19.34
CA ASN A 7 -4.61 18.28 -19.02
C ASN A 7 -4.60 18.53 -17.50
N PRO A 8 -3.42 18.43 -16.83
CA PRO A 8 -3.31 18.91 -15.46
C PRO A 8 -3.61 20.41 -15.44
N THR A 9 -4.60 20.81 -14.65
CA THR A 9 -4.88 22.23 -14.36
C THR A 9 -3.57 22.98 -14.07
N PRO A 10 -3.24 24.05 -14.80
CA PRO A 10 -2.01 24.80 -14.58
C PRO A 10 -2.11 25.54 -13.25
N GLY A 11 -1.37 25.10 -12.23
CA GLY A 11 -1.25 25.86 -10.98
C GLY A 11 -0.86 25.12 -9.69
N SER A 12 -0.80 23.79 -9.67
CA SER A 12 -0.32 23.04 -8.50
C SER A 12 0.83 22.13 -8.92
N SER A 13 2.04 22.40 -8.42
CA SER A 13 3.18 21.51 -8.64
C SER A 13 2.91 20.18 -7.92
N MET A 14 3.03 19.05 -8.62
CA MET A 14 2.97 17.69 -8.01
C MET A 14 4.06 17.45 -6.94
N LEU A 15 4.97 18.41 -6.74
CA LEU A 15 6.01 18.42 -5.71
C LEU A 15 5.74 19.40 -4.57
N GLU A 16 4.63 20.14 -4.59
CA GLU A 16 4.36 21.19 -3.61
C GLU A 16 3.87 20.58 -2.28
N ILE A 17 4.81 20.27 -1.40
CA ILE A 17 4.51 20.04 0.01
C ILE A 17 4.49 21.41 0.69
N LYS A 18 3.29 21.92 1.00
CA LYS A 18 3.15 23.18 1.73
C LYS A 18 3.67 23.00 3.16
N GLY A 19 4.87 23.54 3.43
CA GLY A 19 5.53 23.48 4.74
C GLY A 19 6.24 22.14 5.02
N TYR A 20 6.70 21.95 6.26
CA TYR A 20 7.32 20.70 6.69
C TYR A 20 6.26 19.79 7.30
N PRO A 21 5.97 18.60 6.73
CA PRO A 21 4.95 17.73 7.30
C PRO A 21 5.37 17.27 8.69
N MET A 22 4.45 17.34 9.66
CA MET A 22 4.68 16.89 11.04
C MET A 22 3.97 15.57 11.36
N HIS A 23 3.02 15.18 10.52
CA HIS A 23 2.25 13.94 10.62
C HIS A 23 2.29 13.24 9.27
N ILE A 24 2.90 12.06 9.22
CA ILE A 24 2.85 11.16 8.06
C ILE A 24 1.95 9.99 8.40
N VAL A 25 1.04 9.63 7.50
CA VAL A 25 0.23 8.41 7.60
C VAL A 25 0.63 7.46 6.48
N TYR A 26 1.06 6.26 6.86
CA TYR A 26 1.31 5.13 5.99
C TYR A 26 0.26 4.04 6.27
N ASN A 27 -0.88 4.12 5.58
CA ASN A 27 -1.96 3.13 5.67
C ASN A 27 -1.62 1.91 4.80
N ARG A 28 -0.73 1.07 5.31
CA ARG A 28 0.05 0.07 4.56
C ARG A 28 -0.84 -0.94 3.85
N VAL A 29 -0.69 -1.04 2.54
CA VAL A 29 -1.30 -2.14 1.78
C VAL A 29 -0.55 -3.45 2.10
N PRO A 30 -1.25 -4.55 2.47
CA PRO A 30 -0.61 -5.83 2.74
C PRO A 30 0.11 -6.38 1.51
N LYS A 31 1.18 -7.15 1.75
CA LYS A 31 1.96 -7.87 0.73
C LYS A 31 2.65 -6.96 -0.32
N SER A 32 2.74 -5.67 -0.03
CA SER A 32 3.40 -4.65 -0.86
C SER A 32 4.67 -4.13 -0.17
N ALA A 33 5.60 -5.03 0.19
CA ALA A 33 6.85 -4.69 0.91
C ALA A 33 6.66 -3.95 2.26
N SER A 34 5.49 -4.05 2.89
CA SER A 34 5.16 -3.35 4.14
C SER A 34 6.11 -3.66 5.30
N THR A 35 6.56 -4.91 5.44
CA THR A 35 7.56 -5.30 6.46
C THR A 35 8.93 -4.65 6.20
N THR A 36 9.36 -4.61 4.93
CA THR A 36 10.63 -4.00 4.53
C THR A 36 10.62 -2.50 4.84
N LEU A 37 9.56 -1.78 4.42
CA LEU A 37 9.42 -0.36 4.74
C LEU A 37 9.28 -0.09 6.24
N ARG A 38 8.52 -0.90 6.99
CA ARG A 38 8.43 -0.78 8.45
C ARG A 38 9.81 -0.80 9.11
N ASN A 39 10.65 -1.74 8.71
CA ASN A 39 12.00 -1.87 9.25
C ASN A 39 12.86 -0.67 8.86
N LEU A 40 12.82 -0.21 7.60
CA LEU A 40 13.54 0.99 7.19
C LEU A 40 13.09 2.24 7.94
N PHE A 41 11.78 2.43 8.11
CA PHE A 41 11.23 3.58 8.83
C PHE A 41 11.64 3.56 10.30
N ARG A 42 11.68 2.39 10.95
CA ARG A 42 12.17 2.27 12.34
C ARG A 42 13.63 2.72 12.49
N GLU A 43 14.48 2.35 11.55
CA GLU A 43 15.88 2.82 11.55
C GLU A 43 15.95 4.33 11.35
N GLN A 44 15.17 4.86 10.41
CA GLN A 44 15.08 6.30 10.17
C GLN A 44 14.53 7.05 11.38
N ALA A 45 13.57 6.48 12.11
CA ALA A 45 13.03 7.07 13.33
C ALA A 45 14.10 7.29 14.40
N ILE A 46 15.00 6.32 14.57
CA ILE A 46 16.14 6.41 15.50
C ILE A 46 17.12 7.49 15.01
N MET A 47 17.53 7.44 13.74
CA MET A 47 18.54 8.38 13.19
C MET A 47 18.04 9.82 13.10
N ARG A 48 16.74 10.01 12.81
CA ARG A 48 16.13 11.31 12.52
C ARG A 48 15.23 11.82 13.65
N LYS A 49 15.14 11.08 14.76
CA LYS A 49 14.45 11.45 16.00
C LYS A 49 12.96 11.79 15.79
N PHE A 50 12.25 10.97 15.01
CA PHE A 50 10.78 11.05 14.88
C PHE A 50 10.11 9.84 15.54
N THR A 51 8.84 10.01 15.91
CA THR A 51 8.06 8.95 16.56
C THR A 51 7.42 8.05 15.50
N ILE A 52 7.53 6.73 15.64
CA ILE A 52 6.64 5.81 14.93
C ILE A 52 5.51 5.42 15.86
N PHE A 53 4.29 5.65 15.41
CA PHE A 53 3.09 5.23 16.14
C PHE A 53 2.43 4.06 15.40
N ASN A 54 2.28 2.94 16.12
CA ASN A 54 1.57 1.76 15.63
C ASN A 54 0.92 1.04 16.82
N LYS A 55 -0.41 1.11 16.91
CA LYS A 55 -1.17 0.30 17.85
C LYS A 55 -1.51 -1.02 17.16
N GLU A 56 -0.74 -2.07 17.44
CA GLU A 56 -0.95 -3.42 16.89
C GLU A 56 -2.14 -4.12 17.57
N ILE A 57 -3.32 -3.51 17.54
CA ILE A 57 -4.56 -4.19 17.87
C ILE A 57 -5.09 -4.79 16.57
N PHE A 58 -5.45 -6.08 16.61
CA PHE A 58 -6.16 -6.71 15.50
C PHE A 58 -7.52 -6.05 15.36
N VAL A 59 -7.66 -5.20 14.35
CA VAL A 59 -8.88 -4.47 14.03
C VAL A 59 -9.11 -4.64 12.52
N PRO A 60 -10.37 -4.74 12.07
CA PRO A 60 -10.69 -4.78 10.64
C PRO A 60 -10.03 -3.62 9.87
N PHE A 61 -9.74 -3.84 8.59
CA PHE A 61 -9.18 -2.80 7.72
C PHE A 61 -10.15 -1.62 7.55
N ARG A 62 -11.45 -1.93 7.42
CA ARG A 62 -12.54 -0.98 7.46
C ARG A 62 -12.83 -0.61 8.91
N LEU A 63 -12.81 0.68 9.21
CA LEU A 63 -13.02 1.22 10.54
C LEU A 63 -14.39 1.93 10.61
N PRO A 64 -15.24 1.64 11.61
CA PRO A 64 -16.43 2.43 11.84
C PRO A 64 -16.05 3.86 12.29
N SER A 65 -16.96 4.81 12.13
CA SER A 65 -16.66 6.24 12.30
C SER A 65 -16.10 6.61 13.67
N ASN A 66 -16.53 5.95 14.75
CA ASN A 66 -15.99 6.17 16.10
C ASN A 66 -14.51 5.76 16.20
N ILE A 67 -14.16 4.61 15.61
CA ILE A 67 -12.76 4.14 15.59
C ILE A 67 -11.90 5.01 14.66
N GLN A 68 -12.47 5.54 13.57
CA GLN A 68 -11.78 6.55 12.75
C GLN A 68 -11.46 7.81 13.57
N GLN A 69 -12.39 8.30 14.38
CA GLN A 69 -12.16 9.46 15.26
C GLN A 69 -11.08 9.20 16.31
N GLU A 70 -11.05 7.99 16.89
CA GLU A 70 -10.00 7.58 17.83
C GLU A 70 -8.64 7.59 17.16
N VAL A 71 -8.51 6.98 15.97
CA VAL A 71 -7.25 6.98 15.20
C VAL A 71 -6.79 8.40 14.85
N ILE A 72 -7.72 9.28 14.45
CA ILE A 72 -7.40 10.66 14.15
C ILE A 72 -6.91 11.42 15.40
N HIS A 73 -7.53 11.20 16.57
CA HIS A 73 -7.04 11.79 17.83
C HIS A 73 -5.66 11.25 18.18
N GLU A 74 -5.46 9.93 18.12
CA GLU A 74 -4.16 9.30 18.37
C GLU A 74 -3.05 9.88 17.49
N ILE A 75 -3.34 10.14 16.20
CA ILE A 75 -2.36 10.72 15.27
C ILE A 75 -2.06 12.18 15.63
N ASN A 76 -3.08 13.00 15.89
CA ASN A 76 -2.91 14.42 16.17
C ASN A 76 -2.27 14.71 17.52
N ASP A 77 -2.51 13.86 18.52
CA ASP A 77 -1.99 14.02 19.88
C ASP A 77 -0.60 13.39 20.06
N ALA A 78 -0.10 12.67 19.04
CA ALA A 78 1.21 12.04 19.08
C ALA A 78 2.36 13.06 19.09
N LYS A 79 3.48 12.68 19.72
CA LYS A 79 4.69 13.49 19.74
C LYS A 79 5.27 13.66 18.33
N ILE A 80 5.18 14.88 17.81
CA ILE A 80 5.69 15.26 16.49
C ILE A 80 7.23 15.44 16.49
N PRO A 81 7.91 15.24 15.33
CA PRO A 81 7.37 14.67 14.09
C PRO A 81 6.98 13.20 14.26
N VAL A 82 5.86 12.78 13.66
CA VAL A 82 5.33 11.42 13.78
C VAL A 82 5.07 10.78 12.42
N LEU A 83 5.31 9.47 12.33
CA LEU A 83 4.86 8.59 11.26
C LEU A 83 3.93 7.53 11.87
N TYR A 84 2.65 7.62 11.53
CA TYR A 84 1.65 6.61 11.86
C TYR A 84 1.64 5.53 10.78
N GLU A 85 1.72 4.26 11.16
CA GLU A 85 1.62 3.17 10.21
C GLU A 85 0.71 2.03 10.69
N ARG A 86 -0.21 1.61 9.82
CA ARG A 86 -1.18 0.55 10.11
C ARG A 86 -1.78 -0.03 8.84
N HIS A 87 -2.22 -1.30 8.89
CA HIS A 87 -3.11 -1.83 7.86
C HIS A 87 -4.55 -1.33 8.10
N MET A 88 -4.94 -0.27 7.40
CA MET A 88 -6.29 0.31 7.46
C MET A 88 -6.65 0.99 6.14
N TYR A 89 -7.95 1.10 5.84
CA TYR A 89 -8.40 1.90 4.69
C TYR A 89 -8.20 3.39 4.94
N PHE A 90 -8.11 4.17 3.86
CA PHE A 90 -7.97 5.61 3.89
C PHE A 90 -9.03 6.26 4.78
N ILE A 91 -8.60 7.22 5.61
CA ILE A 91 -9.44 8.01 6.49
C ILE A 91 -9.34 9.46 6.02
N GLN A 92 -10.47 10.07 5.75
CA GLN A 92 -10.53 11.44 5.28
C GLN A 92 -10.61 12.40 6.48
N PHE A 93 -9.48 13.01 6.86
CA PHE A 93 -9.37 13.83 8.10
C PHE A 93 -10.21 15.12 8.09
N ASP A 94 -10.43 15.74 6.93
CA ASP A 94 -11.19 16.98 6.80
C ASP A 94 -12.67 16.81 7.21
N THR A 95 -13.25 15.62 7.00
CA THR A 95 -14.62 15.28 7.46
C THR A 95 -14.76 15.37 8.98
N PHE A 96 -13.65 15.32 9.72
CA PHE A 96 -13.58 15.46 11.17
C PHE A 96 -13.06 16.83 11.63
N ARG A 97 -12.86 17.79 10.70
CA ARG A 97 -12.33 19.14 10.97
C ARG A 97 -10.98 19.13 11.68
N LYS A 98 -10.12 18.18 11.33
CA LYS A 98 -8.76 18.05 11.88
C LYS A 98 -7.71 18.40 10.81
N PRO A 99 -6.49 18.83 11.21
CA PRO A 99 -5.41 19.09 10.26
C PRO A 99 -5.11 17.86 9.38
N LEU A 100 -4.86 18.08 8.10
CA LEU A 100 -4.56 17.00 7.16
C LEU A 100 -3.13 16.48 7.39
N PRO A 101 -2.94 15.17 7.64
CA PRO A 101 -1.62 14.58 7.59
C PRO A 101 -1.16 14.42 6.13
N VAL A 102 0.12 14.15 5.95
CA VAL A 102 0.65 13.69 4.65
C VAL A 102 0.46 12.18 4.54
N TYR A 103 -0.28 11.73 3.52
CA TYR A 103 -0.35 10.31 3.21
C TYR A 103 0.77 9.88 2.26
N ILE A 104 1.37 8.72 2.56
CA ILE A 104 2.28 8.01 1.66
C ILE A 104 1.84 6.56 1.52
N ASN A 105 2.15 5.92 0.41
CA ASN A 105 1.95 4.49 0.28
C ASN A 105 2.90 3.85 -0.74
N ILE A 106 2.92 2.53 -0.78
CA ILE A 106 3.55 1.76 -1.85
C ILE A 106 2.64 0.57 -2.19
N VAL A 107 2.53 0.28 -3.48
CA VAL A 107 1.70 -0.80 -4.00
C VAL A 107 2.54 -1.78 -4.80
N ARG A 108 1.99 -2.94 -5.15
CA ARG A 108 2.69 -3.99 -5.90
C ARG A 108 1.81 -4.39 -7.08
N ASP A 109 2.42 -4.96 -8.14
CA ASP A 109 1.66 -5.58 -9.22
C ASP A 109 0.50 -6.43 -8.64
N PRO A 110 -0.76 -6.19 -9.07
CA PRO A 110 -1.93 -6.83 -8.46
C PRO A 110 -1.88 -8.35 -8.47
N LEU A 111 -1.37 -8.97 -9.54
CA LEU A 111 -1.23 -10.43 -9.62
C LEU A 111 -0.18 -10.93 -8.63
N GLN A 112 1.00 -10.29 -8.56
CA GLN A 112 2.05 -10.67 -7.61
C GLN A 112 1.60 -10.47 -6.16
N GLN A 113 0.84 -9.42 -5.88
CA GLN A 113 0.22 -9.19 -4.58
C GLN A 113 -0.76 -10.32 -4.23
N ALA A 114 -1.67 -10.67 -5.15
CA ALA A 114 -2.67 -11.73 -4.96
C ALA A 114 -2.01 -13.10 -4.74
N ILE A 115 -0.99 -13.45 -5.54
CA ILE A 115 -0.20 -14.67 -5.36
C ILE A 115 0.45 -14.68 -3.97
N SER A 116 1.09 -13.58 -3.58
CA SER A 116 1.71 -13.48 -2.26
C SER A 116 0.70 -13.60 -1.11
N ALA A 117 -0.50 -13.03 -1.27
CA ALA A 117 -1.59 -13.11 -0.30
C ALA A 117 -2.12 -14.55 -0.17
N TYR A 118 -2.28 -15.25 -1.29
CA TYR A 118 -2.77 -16.62 -1.35
C TYR A 118 -1.91 -17.58 -0.54
N TYR A 119 -0.59 -17.55 -0.75
CA TYR A 119 0.32 -18.43 -0.02
C TYR A 119 0.56 -17.96 1.42
N TYR A 120 0.59 -16.65 1.67
CA TYR A 120 0.78 -16.10 3.01
C TYR A 120 -0.35 -16.45 3.98
N SER A 121 -1.61 -16.34 3.54
CA SER A 121 -2.78 -16.67 4.36
C SER A 121 -2.79 -18.14 4.79
N ARG A 122 -2.39 -19.05 3.90
CA ARG A 122 -2.23 -20.49 4.20
C ARG A 122 -1.13 -20.75 5.21
N GLN A 123 0.06 -20.20 4.96
CA GLN A 123 1.19 -20.33 5.88
C GLN A 123 0.81 -19.81 7.28
N THR A 124 0.16 -18.66 7.35
CA THR A 124 -0.26 -18.03 8.61
C THR A 124 -1.32 -18.86 9.34
N CYS A 125 -2.29 -19.43 8.63
CA CYS A 125 -3.29 -20.33 9.24
C CYS A 125 -2.64 -21.60 9.80
N ILE A 126 -1.65 -22.18 9.11
CA ILE A 126 -0.87 -23.33 9.62
C ILE A 126 -0.08 -22.94 10.88
N GLU A 127 0.69 -21.85 10.82
CA GLU A 127 1.58 -21.42 11.90
C GLU A 127 0.81 -20.95 13.15
N GLN A 128 -0.27 -20.20 12.97
CA GLN A 128 -1.02 -19.58 14.06
C GLN A 128 -2.24 -20.41 14.49
N ARG A 129 -2.54 -21.52 13.81
CA ARG A 129 -3.75 -22.35 14.02
C ARG A 129 -5.05 -21.53 14.00
N ARG A 130 -5.07 -20.45 13.21
CA ARG A 130 -6.21 -19.54 13.04
C ARG A 130 -6.62 -19.54 11.59
N CYS A 131 -7.50 -20.47 11.25
CA CYS A 131 -7.98 -20.69 9.91
C CYS A 131 -9.43 -20.20 9.84
N TYR A 132 -9.66 -19.21 9.00
CA TYR A 132 -10.98 -18.63 8.80
C TYR A 132 -11.54 -18.98 7.41
N PHE A 133 -10.72 -19.65 6.57
CA PHE A 133 -11.12 -20.27 5.31
C PHE A 133 -11.22 -21.79 5.48
N ASP A 134 -11.88 -22.44 4.54
CA ASP A 134 -12.04 -23.90 4.55
C ASP A 134 -10.65 -24.59 4.52
N VAL A 135 -10.41 -25.46 5.50
CA VAL A 135 -9.13 -26.16 5.67
C VAL A 135 -8.73 -27.00 4.45
N THR A 136 -9.69 -27.35 3.58
CA THR A 136 -9.42 -28.04 2.30
C THR A 136 -8.47 -27.24 1.39
N PHE A 137 -8.39 -25.92 1.56
CA PHE A 137 -7.53 -25.04 0.78
C PHE A 137 -6.07 -24.98 1.26
N LEU A 138 -5.74 -25.54 2.43
CA LEU A 138 -4.43 -25.37 3.08
C LEU A 138 -3.25 -25.85 2.22
N ASN A 139 -3.44 -26.97 1.54
CA ASN A 139 -2.40 -27.60 0.72
C ASN A 139 -2.59 -27.38 -0.78
N GLU A 140 -3.69 -26.75 -1.18
CA GLU A 140 -4.01 -26.49 -2.58
C GLU A 140 -3.14 -25.36 -3.15
N THR A 141 -2.46 -25.63 -4.27
CA THR A 141 -1.78 -24.62 -5.09
C THR A 141 -2.78 -23.69 -5.77
N LEU A 142 -2.32 -22.53 -6.24
CA LEU A 142 -3.23 -21.60 -6.92
C LEU A 142 -3.75 -22.16 -8.25
N ASP A 143 -2.96 -22.98 -8.96
CA ASP A 143 -3.41 -23.68 -10.17
C ASP A 143 -4.51 -24.70 -9.87
N GLU A 144 -4.32 -25.56 -8.86
CA GLU A 144 -5.34 -26.54 -8.42
C GLU A 144 -6.63 -25.83 -7.96
N CYS A 145 -6.52 -24.66 -7.33
CA CYS A 145 -7.69 -23.85 -6.97
C CYS A 145 -8.46 -23.41 -8.22
N LEU A 146 -7.75 -22.93 -9.25
CA LEU A 146 -8.32 -22.40 -10.49
C LEU A 146 -8.92 -23.48 -11.39
N GLU A 147 -8.45 -24.72 -11.30
CA GLU A 147 -9.08 -25.87 -11.97
C GLU A 147 -10.47 -26.17 -11.42
N ARG A 148 -10.69 -25.90 -10.13
CA ARG A 148 -11.94 -26.25 -9.44
C ARG A 148 -12.87 -25.06 -9.25
N ARG A 149 -12.37 -23.83 -9.34
CA ARG A 149 -13.07 -22.62 -8.90
C ARG A 149 -12.72 -21.41 -9.75
N PRO A 150 -13.63 -20.43 -9.88
CA PRO A 150 -13.32 -19.19 -10.59
C PRO A 150 -12.24 -18.38 -9.87
N ALA A 151 -11.48 -17.60 -10.65
CA ALA A 151 -10.32 -16.84 -10.17
C ALA A 151 -10.62 -15.90 -9.00
N ASN A 152 -11.79 -15.26 -8.99
CA ASN A 152 -12.22 -14.41 -7.88
C ASN A 152 -12.30 -15.19 -6.57
N ARG A 153 -12.80 -16.43 -6.56
CA ARG A 153 -12.87 -17.27 -5.35
C ARG A 153 -11.47 -17.64 -4.86
N CYS A 154 -10.52 -17.90 -5.75
CA CYS A 154 -9.14 -18.21 -5.37
C CYS A 154 -8.38 -16.99 -4.82
N ILE A 155 -8.56 -15.82 -5.43
CA ILE A 155 -7.94 -14.56 -4.98
C ILE A 155 -8.55 -14.09 -3.66
N LEU A 156 -9.89 -14.06 -3.58
CA LEU A 156 -10.64 -13.60 -2.39
C LEU A 156 -10.59 -14.59 -1.23
N ALA A 157 -10.16 -15.84 -1.44
CA ALA A 157 -9.90 -16.82 -0.37
C ALA A 157 -8.70 -16.44 0.51
N SER A 158 -7.94 -15.39 0.17
CA SER A 158 -6.80 -14.90 0.95
C SER A 158 -7.25 -14.10 2.18
N GLN A 159 -7.81 -14.79 3.16
CA GLN A 159 -8.35 -14.14 4.36
C GLN A 159 -7.28 -13.39 5.16
N GLY A 160 -7.67 -12.25 5.73
CA GLY A 160 -6.74 -11.35 6.42
C GLY A 160 -5.84 -10.53 5.51
N VAL A 161 -6.07 -10.55 4.19
CA VAL A 161 -5.39 -9.71 3.20
C VAL A 161 -6.44 -9.05 2.31
N SER A 162 -6.57 -7.73 2.40
CA SER A 162 -7.44 -6.96 1.50
C SER A 162 -6.66 -6.49 0.25
N PRO A 163 -7.29 -6.47 -0.94
CA PRO A 163 -6.71 -5.90 -2.15
C PRO A 163 -6.32 -4.42 -2.00
N MET A 164 -5.64 -3.87 -3.00
CA MET A 164 -5.17 -2.49 -2.99
C MET A 164 -6.33 -1.48 -3.08
N LEU A 165 -7.32 -1.73 -3.93
CA LEU A 165 -8.37 -0.77 -4.25
C LEU A 165 -9.12 -0.19 -3.02
N PRO A 166 -9.60 -1.00 -2.05
CA PRO A 166 -10.29 -0.46 -0.87
C PRO A 166 -9.39 0.40 0.03
N PHE A 167 -8.06 0.17 0.05
CA PHE A 167 -7.14 0.96 0.87
C PHE A 167 -7.10 2.43 0.47
N PHE A 168 -7.28 2.73 -0.81
CA PHE A 168 -7.31 4.09 -1.33
C PHE A 168 -8.73 4.65 -1.45
N CYS A 169 -9.73 3.80 -1.71
CA CYS A 169 -11.12 4.24 -1.74
C CYS A 169 -11.60 4.74 -0.36
N GLY A 170 -11.26 4.02 0.71
CA GLY A 170 -11.57 4.43 2.09
C GLY A 170 -12.65 3.59 2.76
N ASN A 171 -13.33 4.19 3.72
CA ASN A 171 -14.22 3.49 4.66
C ASN A 171 -15.71 3.52 4.26
N GLU A 172 -16.05 4.05 3.08
CA GLU A 172 -17.43 4.08 2.56
C GLU A 172 -17.91 2.67 2.19
N ILE A 173 -19.23 2.41 2.26
CA ILE A 173 -19.76 1.06 1.97
C ILE A 173 -19.73 0.77 0.47
N GLU A 174 -19.80 1.81 -0.34
CA GLU A 174 -19.71 1.83 -1.79
C GLU A 174 -18.33 1.34 -2.25
N CYS A 175 -17.25 1.57 -1.48
CA CYS A 175 -15.91 1.06 -1.76
C CYS A 175 -15.86 -0.48 -1.85
N GLU A 176 -16.78 -1.17 -1.17
CA GLU A 176 -16.89 -2.63 -1.20
C GLU A 176 -17.93 -3.12 -2.21
N LYS A 177 -19.05 -2.39 -2.33
CA LYS A 177 -20.21 -2.79 -3.13
C LYS A 177 -20.09 -2.47 -4.61
N ASN A 178 -19.40 -1.40 -4.97
CA ASN A 178 -19.35 -0.90 -6.35
C ASN A 178 -17.91 -0.64 -6.77
N LYS A 179 -17.38 -1.49 -7.66
CA LYS A 179 -15.99 -1.42 -8.10
C LYS A 179 -15.67 -0.18 -8.94
N THR A 180 -16.61 0.29 -9.75
CA THR A 180 -16.45 1.52 -10.55
C THR A 180 -16.40 2.74 -9.64
N PHE A 181 -17.30 2.83 -8.65
CA PHE A 181 -17.24 3.87 -7.63
C PHE A 181 -15.91 3.81 -6.88
N ALA A 182 -15.52 2.61 -6.43
CA ALA A 182 -14.33 2.42 -5.63
C ALA A 182 -13.06 2.87 -6.38
N LEU A 183 -12.97 2.55 -7.67
CA LEU A 183 -11.86 2.94 -8.54
C LEU A 183 -11.77 4.45 -8.71
N ASN A 184 -12.89 5.10 -9.03
CA ASN A 184 -12.92 6.54 -9.21
C ASN A 184 -12.58 7.28 -7.91
N LYS A 185 -13.16 6.85 -6.79
CA LYS A 185 -12.89 7.44 -5.47
C LYS A 185 -11.45 7.19 -5.01
N ALA A 186 -10.89 6.02 -5.28
CA ALA A 186 -9.49 5.73 -5.02
C ALA A 186 -8.54 6.66 -5.80
N LYS A 187 -8.78 6.84 -7.10
CA LYS A 187 -8.00 7.77 -7.93
C LYS A 187 -8.10 9.21 -7.40
N GLU A 188 -9.30 9.67 -7.08
CA GLU A 188 -9.56 10.98 -6.47
C GLU A 188 -8.78 11.16 -5.16
N ASN A 189 -8.89 10.20 -4.24
CA ASN A 189 -8.21 10.27 -2.95
C ASN A 189 -6.68 10.28 -3.10
N ILE A 190 -6.13 9.50 -4.04
CA ILE A 190 -4.69 9.50 -4.35
C ILE A 190 -4.23 10.87 -4.84
N VAL A 191 -5.01 11.52 -5.71
CA VAL A 191 -4.66 12.86 -6.22
C VAL A 191 -4.70 13.89 -5.10
N ASN A 192 -5.73 13.83 -4.25
CA ASN A 192 -6.03 14.88 -3.29
C ASN A 192 -5.25 14.78 -1.97
N TYR A 193 -4.95 13.56 -1.49
CA TYR A 193 -4.42 13.35 -0.14
C TYR A 193 -3.05 12.69 -0.09
N TYR A 194 -2.65 11.94 -1.12
CA TYR A 194 -1.38 11.22 -1.11
C TYR A 194 -0.27 12.05 -1.76
N THR A 195 0.75 12.36 -0.97
CA THR A 195 1.96 13.03 -1.44
C THR A 195 2.73 12.17 -2.43
N VAL A 196 2.89 10.88 -2.14
CA VAL A 196 3.48 9.91 -3.07
C VAL A 196 2.93 8.52 -2.83
N VAL A 197 2.62 7.83 -3.93
CA VAL A 197 2.33 6.39 -3.94
C VAL A 197 3.29 5.74 -4.92
N GLY A 198 4.23 4.93 -4.43
CA GLY A 198 5.20 4.23 -5.28
C GLY A 198 4.76 2.82 -5.65
N ILE A 199 5.62 2.12 -6.41
CA ILE A 199 5.47 0.69 -6.70
C ILE A 199 6.65 -0.11 -6.15
N VAL A 200 6.39 -1.33 -5.66
CA VAL A 200 7.39 -2.23 -5.07
C VAL A 200 8.46 -2.62 -6.09
N GLU A 201 8.06 -2.78 -7.34
CA GLU A 201 8.91 -3.11 -8.48
C GLU A 201 10.01 -2.05 -8.68
N GLU A 202 9.80 -0.83 -8.20
CA GLU A 202 10.73 0.30 -8.26
C GLU A 202 11.00 0.89 -6.87
N LEU A 203 11.05 0.04 -5.84
CA LEU A 203 11.23 0.44 -4.43
C LEU A 203 12.40 1.43 -4.24
N TYR A 204 13.52 1.24 -4.92
CA TYR A 204 14.66 2.15 -4.80
C TYR A 204 14.35 3.57 -5.30
N ASN A 205 13.59 3.70 -6.39
CA ASN A 205 13.12 4.99 -6.91
C ASN A 205 12.09 5.60 -5.95
N PHE A 206 11.23 4.79 -5.34
CA PHE A 206 10.28 5.27 -4.34
C PHE A 206 11.01 5.85 -3.11
N LEU A 207 12.03 5.14 -2.62
CA LEU A 207 12.88 5.62 -1.53
C LEU A 207 13.63 6.92 -1.89
N PHE A 208 14.05 7.06 -3.15
CA PHE A 208 14.64 8.30 -3.67
C PHE A 208 13.66 9.48 -3.60
N VAL A 209 12.41 9.27 -4.04
CA VAL A 209 11.37 10.31 -3.98
C VAL A 209 11.07 10.69 -2.53
N LEU A 210 10.93 9.72 -1.62
CA LEU A 210 10.73 10.00 -0.19
C LEU A 210 11.88 10.82 0.41
N GLU A 211 13.12 10.46 0.08
CA GLU A 211 14.32 11.16 0.55
C GLU A 211 14.32 12.64 0.13
N HIS A 212 13.93 12.94 -1.10
CA HIS A 212 13.90 14.31 -1.61
C HIS A 212 12.70 15.11 -1.12
N LEU A 213 11.51 14.49 -1.07
CA LEU A 213 10.27 15.16 -0.67
C LEU A 213 10.18 15.40 0.83
N MET A 214 10.68 14.48 1.65
CA MET A 214 10.53 14.53 3.11
C MET A 214 11.86 14.19 3.82
N PRO A 215 12.94 14.97 3.59
CA PRO A 215 14.28 14.67 4.10
C PRO A 215 14.35 14.62 5.64
N ARG A 216 13.48 15.34 6.35
CA ARG A 216 13.38 15.27 7.82
C ARG A 216 13.11 13.83 8.31
N TYR A 217 12.31 13.07 7.57
CA TYR A 217 12.00 11.68 7.91
C TYR A 217 12.92 10.69 7.19
N PHE A 218 13.31 10.98 5.95
CA PHE A 218 13.85 9.95 5.06
C PHE A 218 15.21 10.30 4.45
N ALA A 219 15.92 11.33 4.92
CA ALA A 219 17.28 11.61 4.46
C ALA A 219 18.17 10.37 4.60
N ASN A 220 18.91 10.01 3.55
CA ASN A 220 19.79 8.84 3.46
C ASN A 220 19.08 7.48 3.56
N ILE A 221 17.74 7.39 3.43
CA ILE A 221 17.02 6.10 3.54
C ILE A 221 17.49 5.05 2.52
N ARG A 222 17.91 5.47 1.33
CA ARG A 222 18.47 4.57 0.32
C ARG A 222 19.78 3.93 0.76
N LEU A 223 20.63 4.67 1.46
CA LEU A 223 21.88 4.15 2.02
C LEU A 223 21.58 3.09 3.09
N THR A 224 20.58 3.32 3.94
CA THR A 224 20.10 2.33 4.92
C THR A 224 19.57 1.07 4.23
N TYR A 225 18.82 1.21 3.14
CA TYR A 225 18.32 0.07 2.36
C TYR A 225 19.45 -0.75 1.73
N MET A 226 20.47 -0.09 1.19
CA MET A 226 21.63 -0.75 0.59
C MET A 226 22.51 -1.45 1.63
N SER A 227 22.81 -0.79 2.75
CA SER A 227 23.75 -1.30 3.76
C SER A 227 23.23 -2.55 4.48
N LYS A 228 21.92 -2.66 4.69
CA LYS A 228 21.32 -3.84 5.35
C LYS A 228 21.20 -5.07 4.44
N GLY A 229 21.69 -5.00 3.20
CA GLY A 229 21.56 -6.08 2.23
C GLY A 229 20.09 -6.48 2.01
N MET A 230 19.13 -5.59 2.27
CA MET A 230 17.69 -5.87 2.20
C MET A 230 17.24 -6.20 0.78
N ARG A 231 18.05 -5.88 -0.24
CA ARG A 231 17.93 -6.43 -1.60
C ARG A 231 17.89 -7.97 -1.63
N ARG A 232 18.52 -8.66 -0.67
CA ARG A 232 18.57 -10.13 -0.59
C ARG A 232 17.39 -10.73 0.17
N THR A 233 16.83 -10.04 1.17
CA THR A 233 15.75 -10.60 2.02
C THR A 233 14.38 -10.64 1.35
N ASP A 234 14.14 -9.80 0.33
CA ASP A 234 12.91 -9.83 -0.47
C ASP A 234 12.83 -11.12 -1.33
N ASN A 235 13.97 -11.70 -1.70
CA ASN A 235 14.04 -12.98 -2.42
C ASN A 235 13.99 -14.21 -1.49
N ILE A 236 14.47 -14.10 -0.25
CA ILE A 236 14.62 -15.26 0.65
C ILE A 236 13.29 -15.71 1.28
N ARG A 237 12.29 -14.82 1.40
CA ARG A 237 10.94 -15.21 1.88
C ARG A 237 10.10 -15.98 0.84
N SER A 238 10.65 -16.25 -0.35
CA SER A 238 10.01 -17.07 -1.38
C SER A 238 10.37 -18.57 -1.30
N ASN A 239 11.28 -18.97 -0.39
CA ASN A 239 11.74 -20.35 -0.25
C ASN A 239 10.85 -21.22 0.65
N SER A 240 9.54 -21.27 0.39
CA SER A 240 8.76 -22.47 0.75
C SER A 240 8.53 -23.27 -0.53
N SER A 241 8.72 -24.59 -0.47
CA SER A 241 8.83 -25.52 -1.61
C SER A 241 7.58 -25.67 -2.51
N LYS A 242 6.65 -24.72 -2.50
CA LYS A 242 5.45 -24.65 -3.36
C LYS A 242 5.66 -23.75 -4.61
N THR A 243 6.91 -23.57 -5.04
CA THR A 243 7.43 -22.51 -5.94
C THR A 243 7.10 -22.61 -7.44
N LYS A 244 6.22 -23.50 -7.89
CA LYS A 244 5.61 -23.29 -9.22
C LYS A 244 4.50 -22.26 -9.06
N GLY A 245 4.82 -21.00 -9.36
CA GLY A 245 3.80 -19.98 -9.56
C GLY A 245 2.81 -20.42 -10.64
N PRO A 246 1.62 -19.79 -10.73
CA PRO A 246 0.56 -20.26 -11.62
C PRO A 246 1.00 -20.39 -13.07
N SER A 247 0.39 -21.31 -13.81
CA SER A 247 0.59 -21.42 -15.26
C SER A 247 0.28 -20.10 -15.97
N GLU A 248 0.87 -19.84 -17.15
CA GLU A 248 0.58 -18.59 -17.90
C GLU A 248 -0.90 -18.45 -18.28
N VAL A 249 -1.59 -19.56 -18.53
CA VAL A 249 -3.04 -19.57 -18.76
C VAL A 249 -3.78 -19.09 -17.51
N ASN A 250 -3.41 -19.61 -16.34
CA ASN A 250 -4.02 -19.23 -15.07
C ASN A 250 -3.67 -17.80 -14.65
N LYS A 251 -2.45 -17.33 -14.93
CA LYS A 251 -2.10 -15.90 -14.76
C LYS A 251 -3.00 -14.99 -15.58
N ARG A 252 -3.38 -15.35 -16.81
CA ARG A 252 -4.33 -14.56 -17.61
C ARG A 252 -5.71 -14.50 -16.98
N ALA A 253 -6.24 -15.63 -16.51
CA ALA A 253 -7.52 -15.68 -15.82
C ALA A 253 -7.52 -14.83 -14.52
N LEU A 254 -6.43 -14.91 -13.74
CA LEU A 254 -6.25 -14.11 -12.53
C LEU A 254 -6.18 -12.60 -12.85
N ARG A 255 -5.44 -12.19 -13.89
CA ARG A 255 -5.37 -10.78 -14.33
C ARG A 255 -6.74 -10.24 -14.73
N ALA A 256 -7.54 -11.02 -15.46
CA ALA A 256 -8.90 -10.63 -15.85
C ALA A 256 -9.79 -10.40 -14.61
N ALA A 257 -9.65 -11.21 -13.56
CA ALA A 257 -10.37 -11.02 -12.30
C ALA A 257 -9.89 -9.79 -11.49
N LEU A 258 -8.72 -9.23 -11.82
CA LEU A 258 -8.09 -8.10 -11.15
C LEU A 258 -8.16 -6.80 -11.96
N VAL A 259 -9.06 -6.70 -12.94
CA VAL A 259 -9.12 -5.55 -13.88
C VAL A 259 -9.12 -4.18 -13.18
N TYR A 260 -9.93 -4.00 -12.14
CA TYR A 260 -9.99 -2.74 -11.39
C TYR A 260 -8.73 -2.46 -10.56
N GLU A 261 -8.07 -3.51 -10.05
CA GLU A 261 -6.81 -3.38 -9.34
C GLU A 261 -5.69 -2.98 -10.31
N TYR A 262 -5.67 -3.55 -11.51
CA TYR A 262 -4.74 -3.18 -12.58
C TYR A 262 -4.96 -1.75 -13.06
N GLU A 263 -6.21 -1.35 -13.28
CA GLU A 263 -6.48 0.03 -13.69
C GLU A 263 -6.02 1.07 -12.65
N LEU A 264 -6.21 0.77 -11.35
CA LEU A 264 -5.67 1.62 -10.29
C LEU A 264 -4.14 1.57 -10.23
N TYR A 265 -3.54 0.39 -10.39
CA TYR A 265 -2.09 0.21 -10.35
C TYR A 265 -1.40 0.96 -11.49
N ASP A 266 -1.93 0.88 -12.71
CA ASP A 266 -1.37 1.56 -13.88
C ASP A 266 -1.49 3.09 -13.73
N PHE A 267 -2.60 3.58 -13.20
CA PHE A 267 -2.76 4.98 -12.80
C PHE A 267 -1.69 5.43 -11.78
N ILE A 268 -1.50 4.65 -10.71
CA ILE A 268 -0.49 4.93 -9.68
C ILE A 268 0.91 4.94 -10.30
N LYS A 269 1.24 3.92 -11.11
CA LYS A 269 2.54 3.77 -11.75
C LYS A 269 2.85 4.96 -12.66
N GLN A 270 1.91 5.36 -13.51
CA GLN A 270 2.07 6.51 -14.38
C GLN A 270 2.31 7.80 -13.57
N ARG A 271 1.49 8.05 -12.54
CA ARG A 271 1.65 9.21 -11.64
C ARG A 271 3.00 9.19 -10.94
N PHE A 272 3.42 8.04 -10.41
CA PHE A 272 4.70 7.87 -9.74
C PHE A 272 5.89 8.14 -10.66
N HIS A 273 5.86 7.62 -11.89
CA HIS A 273 6.89 7.88 -12.89
C HIS A 273 7.02 9.36 -13.22
N LEU A 274 5.88 10.05 -13.44
CA LEU A 274 5.89 11.49 -13.67
C LEU A 274 6.49 12.26 -12.49
N GLN A 275 6.11 11.93 -11.25
CA GLN A 275 6.64 12.56 -10.05
C GLN A 275 8.15 12.29 -9.88
N PHE A 276 8.59 11.06 -10.11
CA PHE A 276 10.02 10.70 -10.07
C PHE A 276 10.83 11.50 -11.07
N GLN A 277 10.35 11.65 -12.32
CA GLN A 277 11.00 12.47 -13.33
C GLN A 277 11.06 13.96 -12.94
N GLN A 278 10.04 14.49 -12.28
CA GLN A 278 10.06 15.86 -11.77
C GLN A 278 11.11 16.04 -10.67
N VAL A 279 11.22 15.10 -9.73
CA VAL A 279 12.27 15.10 -8.70
C VAL A 279 13.66 15.00 -9.33
N LEU A 280 13.86 14.21 -10.38
CA LEU A 280 15.15 14.15 -11.07
C LEU A 280 15.53 15.51 -11.69
N LYS A 281 14.56 16.21 -12.29
CA LYS A 281 14.77 17.53 -12.89
C LYS A 281 15.12 18.63 -11.89
N THR A 282 14.72 18.51 -10.62
CA THR A 282 15.10 19.48 -9.58
C THR A 282 16.55 19.34 -9.14
N LEU A 283 17.19 18.18 -9.38
CA LEU A 283 18.60 17.95 -9.06
C LEU A 283 19.57 18.35 -10.17
N THR A 284 19.08 18.51 -11.40
CA THR A 284 19.89 18.89 -12.57
C THR A 284 19.93 20.40 -12.82
N LYS A 285 19.22 21.18 -11.99
CA LYS A 285 19.24 22.65 -11.98
C LYS A 285 20.11 23.13 -10.84
#